data_AF-A0A928RUG4-F1
#
_entry.id   AF-A0A928RUG4-F1
#
_cell.length_a   1.000
_cell.length_b   1.000
_cell.length_c   1.000
_cell.angle_alpha   90.00
_cell.angle_beta   90.00
_cell.angle_gamma   90.00
#
_symmetry.space_group_name_H-M   'P 1'
#
loop_
_entity.id
_entity.type
_entity.pdbx_description
1 polymer ?
#
loop_
_entity_poly.entity_id
_entity_poly.type
_entity_poly.pdbx_seq_one_letter_code
_entity_poly.pdbx_strand_id
1 'polypeptide(L)'
;MITSKQNQLIKQIRSLSDKKFRDQTGLYLVEGIKLVKEAVTLSLPINVIVGTEKGIADLDCKQYKTETVSEQVFKFITTEVSPQGVLAVIEKPQNNLTVPNGSCVLLDGVSDPTNVGAIIRTATASGYKTVYLTNECADQFSPKAVRASMSGVFRIKTLRASAEELLKIINLPIIVADMNGENLFDFNKKGDFCLVIGNEGHGVSDFVRKKANYTVSIPMENGMESLNAAVSAGLLMYGLKK
;
A
#
# COMPACT_ATOMS: atom_id res chain seq x y z
N MET A 1 24.36 13.36 17.84
CA MET A 1 23.02 13.95 17.60
C MET A 1 23.09 14.99 16.49
N ILE A 2 22.22 14.91 15.48
CA ILE A 2 22.13 15.88 14.39
C ILE A 2 21.12 16.98 14.73
N THR A 3 21.55 18.23 14.67
CA THR A 3 20.72 19.40 15.03
C THR A 3 20.43 20.34 13.84
N SER A 4 21.11 20.15 12.71
CA SER A 4 20.99 21.02 11.54
C SER A 4 20.11 20.41 10.45
N LYS A 5 19.12 21.18 9.97
CA LYS A 5 18.32 20.85 8.79
C LYS A 5 19.13 20.80 7.49
N GLN A 6 20.33 21.39 7.50
CA GLN A 6 21.22 21.42 6.33
C GLN A 6 22.04 20.14 6.17
N ASN A 7 22.04 19.26 7.17
CA ASN A 7 22.73 17.97 7.12
C ASN A 7 22.25 17.15 5.90
N GLN A 8 23.20 16.55 5.18
CA GLN A 8 22.93 15.85 3.92
C GLN A 8 21.93 14.69 4.07
N LEU A 9 22.05 13.91 5.14
CA LEU A 9 21.13 12.82 5.46
C LEU A 9 19.70 13.36 5.68
N ILE A 10 19.57 14.46 6.42
CA ILE A 10 18.27 15.08 6.72
C ILE A 10 17.59 15.58 5.44
N LYS A 11 18.35 16.18 4.51
CA LYS A 11 17.83 16.59 3.20
C LYS A 11 17.38 15.40 2.37
N GLN A 12 18.17 14.33 2.35
CA GLN A 12 17.83 13.09 1.64
C GLN A 12 16.54 12.48 2.18
N ILE A 13 16.41 12.34 3.50
CA ILE A 13 15.18 11.82 4.14
C ILE A 13 13.98 12.70 3.78
N ARG A 14 14.11 14.02 3.88
CA ARG A 14 13.01 14.94 3.54
C ARG A 14 12.56 14.78 2.09
N SER A 15 13.49 14.57 1.16
CA SER A 15 13.18 14.41 -0.27
C SER A 15 12.31 13.17 -0.54
N LEU A 16 12.36 12.14 0.29
CA LEU A 16 11.55 10.91 0.16
C LEU A 16 10.04 11.15 0.40
N SER A 17 9.63 12.35 0.81
CA SER A 17 8.22 12.76 0.76
C SER A 17 7.68 12.83 -0.68
N ASP A 18 8.56 13.07 -1.65
CA ASP A 18 8.23 13.15 -3.08
C ASP A 18 8.49 11.81 -3.78
N LYS A 19 7.54 11.40 -4.61
CA LYS A 19 7.58 10.15 -5.38
C LYS A 19 8.83 10.07 -6.27
N LYS A 20 9.21 11.18 -6.92
CA LYS A 20 10.36 11.22 -7.83
C LYS A 20 11.62 10.72 -7.16
N PHE A 21 11.89 11.20 -5.94
CA PHE A 21 13.07 10.79 -5.19
C PHE A 21 12.95 9.35 -4.68
N ARG A 22 11.75 8.89 -4.27
CA ARG A 22 11.54 7.48 -3.92
C ARG A 22 11.78 6.53 -5.10
N ASP A 23 11.43 6.93 -6.31
CA ASP A 23 11.66 6.13 -7.52
C ASP A 23 13.14 6.11 -7.89
N GLN A 24 13.81 7.26 -7.84
CA GLN A 24 15.25 7.37 -8.15
C GLN A 24 16.14 6.61 -7.17
N THR A 25 15.82 6.67 -5.88
CA THR A 25 16.64 6.07 -4.82
C THR A 25 16.26 4.62 -4.52
N GLY A 26 15.04 4.21 -4.90
CA GLY A 26 14.49 2.93 -4.47
C GLY A 26 14.19 2.90 -2.96
N LEU A 27 14.04 4.05 -2.29
CA LEU A 27 13.80 4.13 -0.84
C LEU A 27 12.42 4.70 -0.52
N TYR A 28 11.91 4.39 0.67
CA TYR A 28 10.70 5.00 1.21
C TYR A 28 10.76 5.16 2.73
N LEU A 29 9.87 6.00 3.27
CA LEU A 29 9.80 6.30 4.69
C LEU A 29 8.77 5.41 5.38
N VAL A 30 9.14 4.92 6.56
CA VAL A 30 8.26 4.30 7.53
C VAL A 30 8.32 5.13 8.80
N GLU A 31 7.19 5.61 9.28
CA GLU A 31 7.11 6.49 10.45
C GLU A 31 6.31 5.82 11.56
N GLY A 32 6.65 6.14 12.81
CA GLY A 32 5.95 5.66 13.99
C GLY A 32 6.61 4.44 14.63
N ILE A 33 6.58 4.41 15.96
CA ILE A 33 7.29 3.42 16.80
C ILE A 33 6.86 2.00 16.43
N LYS A 34 5.57 1.76 16.24
CA LYS A 34 5.03 0.42 15.94
C LYS A 34 5.57 -0.13 14.61
N LEU A 35 5.53 0.69 13.55
CA LEU A 35 5.95 0.24 12.22
C LEU A 35 7.47 0.09 12.14
N VAL A 36 8.22 1.00 12.76
CA VAL A 36 9.69 0.89 12.84
C VAL A 36 10.08 -0.36 13.64
N LYS A 37 9.44 -0.63 14.79
CA LYS A 37 9.67 -1.86 15.57
C LYS A 37 9.41 -3.11 14.72
N GLU A 38 8.30 -3.14 13.99
CA GLU A 38 7.99 -4.30 13.15
C GLU A 38 8.96 -4.46 11.99
N ALA A 39 9.38 -3.37 11.33
CA ALA A 39 10.39 -3.42 10.28
C ALA A 39 11.72 -4.01 10.80
N VAL A 40 12.11 -3.65 12.02
CA VAL A 40 13.28 -4.20 12.73
C VAL A 40 13.09 -5.68 13.05
N THR A 41 11.94 -6.08 13.60
CA THR A 41 11.62 -7.49 13.92
C THR A 41 11.60 -8.38 12.68
N LEU A 42 11.14 -7.86 11.54
CA LEU A 42 11.11 -8.57 10.27
C LEU A 42 12.46 -8.56 9.54
N SER A 43 13.50 -7.96 10.13
CA SER A 43 14.83 -7.80 9.54
C SER A 43 14.79 -7.20 8.13
N LEU A 44 13.93 -6.19 7.92
CA LEU A 44 13.81 -5.52 6.62
C LEU A 44 15.12 -4.81 6.23
N PRO A 45 15.34 -4.54 4.92
CA PRO A 45 16.48 -3.78 4.43
C PRO A 45 16.35 -2.29 4.81
N ILE A 46 16.60 -1.99 6.08
CA ILE A 46 16.58 -0.63 6.62
C ILE A 46 17.96 -0.01 6.41
N ASN A 47 18.01 1.10 5.67
CA ASN A 47 19.24 1.86 5.43
C ASN A 47 19.66 2.67 6.64
N VAL A 48 18.69 3.30 7.31
CA VAL A 48 18.93 4.11 8.51
C VAL A 48 17.64 4.30 9.30
N ILE A 49 17.77 4.26 10.61
CA ILE A 49 16.74 4.69 11.56
C ILE A 49 17.12 6.07 12.09
N VAL A 50 16.17 7.00 12.08
CA VAL A 50 16.37 8.36 12.57
C VAL A 50 15.28 8.69 13.57
N GLY A 51 15.66 9.21 14.73
CA GLY A 51 14.68 9.55 15.75
C GLY A 51 15.21 10.50 16.82
N THR A 52 14.31 11.04 17.62
CA THR A 52 14.65 11.77 18.84
C THR A 52 15.09 10.77 19.91
N GLU A 53 15.76 11.23 20.98
CA GLU A 53 16.21 10.34 22.07
C GLU A 53 15.05 9.50 22.62
N LYS A 54 13.88 10.12 22.82
CA LYS A 54 12.67 9.42 23.26
C LYS A 54 12.17 8.40 22.24
N GLY A 55 12.20 8.74 20.96
CA GLY A 55 11.69 7.86 19.90
C GLY A 55 12.50 6.59 19.71
N ILE A 56 13.81 6.64 19.99
CA ILE A 56 14.73 5.51 19.82
C ILE A 56 15.00 4.71 21.10
N ALA A 57 14.66 5.23 22.28
CA ALA A 57 15.02 4.64 23.58
C ALA A 57 14.63 3.15 23.71
N ASP A 58 13.44 2.78 23.23
CA ASP A 58 12.87 1.43 23.36
C ASP A 58 12.96 0.60 22.07
N LEU A 59 13.84 0.96 21.13
CA LEU A 59 14.04 0.26 19.87
C LEU A 59 15.28 -0.61 19.91
N ASP A 60 15.11 -1.93 19.83
CA ASP A 60 16.23 -2.88 19.68
C ASP A 60 16.73 -2.90 18.22
N CYS A 61 17.48 -1.86 17.86
CA CYS A 61 17.91 -1.59 16.48
C CYS A 61 19.43 -1.57 16.31
N LYS A 62 20.18 -2.24 17.18
CA LYS A 62 21.66 -2.22 17.20
C LYS A 62 22.28 -2.72 15.90
N GLN A 63 21.58 -3.58 15.15
CA GLN A 63 22.00 -4.09 13.85
C GLN A 63 21.84 -3.08 12.71
N TYR A 64 21.16 -1.95 12.94
CA TYR A 64 20.92 -0.92 11.93
C TYR A 64 21.67 0.36 12.26
N LYS A 65 22.09 1.07 11.20
CA LYS A 65 22.57 2.44 11.34
C LYS A 65 21.47 3.29 11.97
N THR A 66 21.76 3.90 13.11
CA THR A 66 20.78 4.69 13.87
C THR A 66 21.36 6.06 14.21
N GLU A 67 20.61 7.11 13.92
CA GLU A 67 21.02 8.50 14.12
C GLU A 67 20.01 9.25 15.00
N THR A 68 20.48 9.80 16.11
CA THR A 68 19.67 10.66 16.97
C THR A 68 19.61 12.09 16.42
N VAL A 69 18.43 12.70 16.42
CA VAL A 69 18.21 14.08 15.95
C VAL A 69 17.49 14.94 16.99
N SER A 70 17.61 16.26 16.88
CA SER A 70 16.80 17.17 17.70
C SER A 70 15.32 17.12 17.30
N GLU A 71 14.43 17.47 18.23
CA GLU A 71 12.97 17.60 18.00
C GLU A 71 12.65 18.50 16.79
N GLN A 72 13.41 19.58 16.62
CA GLN A 72 13.22 20.53 15.52
C GLN A 72 13.60 19.92 14.16
N VAL A 73 14.65 19.09 14.11
CA VAL A 73 15.04 18.36 12.91
C VAL A 73 14.04 17.26 12.62
N PHE A 74 13.57 16.53 13.64
CA PHE A 74 12.57 15.48 13.46
C PHE A 74 11.26 16.03 12.87
N LYS A 75 10.74 17.13 13.43
CA LYS A 75 9.56 17.84 12.89
C LYS A 75 9.73 18.31 11.45
N PHE A 76 10.96 18.53 11.00
CA PHE A 76 11.23 18.93 9.63
C PHE A 76 11.17 17.76 8.64
N ILE A 77 11.54 16.55 9.06
CA ILE A 77 11.58 15.37 8.17
C ILE A 77 10.29 14.56 8.18
N THR A 78 9.56 14.54 9.30
CA THR A 78 8.33 13.76 9.44
C THR A 78 7.19 14.27 8.55
N THR A 79 6.31 13.36 8.17
CA THR A 79 5.03 13.68 7.52
C THR A 79 3.81 13.46 8.43
N GLU A 80 4.06 13.06 9.68
CA GLU A 80 3.02 12.92 10.70
C GLU A 80 2.63 14.27 11.29
N VAL A 81 1.33 14.46 11.53
CA VAL A 81 0.82 15.63 12.25
C VAL A 81 1.23 15.57 13.72
N SER A 82 1.21 14.37 14.30
CA SER A 82 1.57 14.09 15.70
C SER A 82 2.69 13.04 15.74
N PRO A 83 3.95 13.43 15.45
CA PRO A 83 5.06 12.51 15.31
C PRO A 83 5.39 11.77 16.60
N GLN A 84 5.65 10.46 16.49
CA GLN A 84 6.12 9.63 17.61
C GLN A 84 7.64 9.70 17.83
N GLY A 85 8.36 10.52 17.07
CA GLY A 85 9.79 10.77 17.25
C GLY A 85 10.71 9.73 16.63
N VAL A 86 10.21 8.82 15.79
CA VAL A 86 11.06 7.87 15.05
C VAL A 86 10.55 7.59 13.63
N LEU A 87 11.49 7.41 12.71
CA LEU A 87 11.27 6.93 11.36
C LEU A 87 12.42 6.03 10.89
N ALA A 88 12.14 5.21 9.89
CA ALA A 88 13.10 4.39 9.19
C ALA A 88 13.06 4.69 7.69
N VAL A 89 14.23 4.65 7.05
CA VAL A 89 14.38 4.66 5.59
C VAL A 89 14.60 3.23 5.15
N ILE A 90 13.69 2.69 4.35
CA ILE A 90 13.68 1.28 3.95
C ILE A 90 13.80 1.18 2.43
N GLU A 91 14.50 0.16 1.95
CA GLU A 91 14.54 -0.16 0.52
C GLU A 91 13.18 -0.69 0.04
N LYS A 92 12.74 -0.20 -1.12
CA LYS A 92 11.61 -0.75 -1.86
C LYS A 92 11.96 -2.19 -2.28
N PRO A 93 11.01 -3.13 -2.18
CA PRO A 93 11.21 -4.47 -2.75
C PRO A 93 11.53 -4.40 -4.25
N GLN A 94 12.63 -5.02 -4.67
CA GLN A 94 13.00 -5.17 -6.08
C GLN A 94 12.23 -6.36 -6.67
N ASN A 95 10.93 -6.16 -6.92
CA ASN A 95 10.07 -7.21 -7.41
C ASN A 95 9.90 -7.12 -8.93
N ASN A 96 10.39 -8.13 -9.65
CA ASN A 96 9.95 -8.37 -11.02
C ASN A 96 8.45 -8.71 -11.03
N LEU A 97 7.78 -8.38 -12.13
CA LEU A 97 6.43 -8.85 -12.39
C LEU A 97 6.39 -10.39 -12.33
N THR A 98 5.50 -10.93 -11.52
CA THR A 98 5.29 -12.37 -11.39
C THR A 98 3.81 -12.69 -11.39
N VAL A 99 3.47 -13.89 -11.85
CA VAL A 99 2.12 -14.45 -11.74
C VAL A 99 1.67 -14.52 -10.27
N PRO A 100 0.36 -14.43 -10.01
CA PRO A 100 -0.17 -14.52 -8.66
C PRO A 100 -0.04 -15.94 -8.08
N ASN A 101 0.11 -16.03 -6.75
CA ASN A 101 0.00 -17.28 -6.00
C ASN A 101 -1.32 -17.26 -5.22
N GLY A 102 -2.33 -17.93 -5.78
CA GLY A 102 -3.71 -17.87 -5.30
C GLY A 102 -4.46 -16.62 -5.78
N SER A 103 -5.65 -16.37 -5.21
CA SER A 103 -6.39 -15.13 -5.49
C SER A 103 -5.56 -13.87 -5.21
N CYS A 104 -5.77 -12.85 -6.04
CA CYS A 104 -5.07 -11.57 -5.99
C CYS A 104 -6.04 -10.38 -6.12
N VAL A 105 -5.56 -9.19 -5.79
CA VAL A 105 -6.29 -7.92 -5.98
C VAL A 105 -5.57 -7.09 -7.03
N LEU A 106 -6.30 -6.47 -7.95
CA LEU A 106 -5.81 -5.49 -8.90
C LEU A 106 -6.49 -4.13 -8.63
N LEU A 107 -5.68 -3.09 -8.41
CA LEU A 107 -6.15 -1.72 -8.32
C LEU A 107 -6.02 -1.07 -9.69
N ASP A 108 -7.14 -0.65 -10.26
CA ASP A 108 -7.23 0.00 -11.56
C ASP A 108 -7.50 1.50 -11.38
N GLY A 109 -6.42 2.29 -11.34
CA GLY A 109 -6.49 3.74 -11.20
C GLY A 109 -6.92 4.27 -9.82
N VAL A 110 -6.83 3.49 -8.74
CA VAL A 110 -7.18 3.96 -7.38
C VAL A 110 -6.27 5.13 -6.99
N SER A 111 -6.87 6.31 -6.85
CA SER A 111 -6.14 7.59 -6.86
C SER A 111 -5.87 8.17 -5.48
N ASP A 112 -6.58 7.72 -4.44
CA ASP A 112 -6.28 8.09 -3.06
C ASP A 112 -5.24 7.14 -2.44
N PRO A 113 -4.06 7.63 -2.02
CA PRO A 113 -3.07 6.79 -1.34
C PRO A 113 -3.60 6.18 -0.04
N THR A 114 -4.56 6.82 0.63
CA THR A 114 -5.19 6.28 1.85
C THR A 114 -5.99 5.03 1.51
N ASN A 115 -6.77 5.06 0.42
CA ASN A 115 -7.48 3.89 -0.09
C ASN A 115 -6.50 2.78 -0.51
N VAL A 116 -5.45 3.11 -1.28
CA VAL A 116 -4.42 2.13 -1.67
C VAL A 116 -3.84 1.42 -0.44
N GLY A 117 -3.44 2.19 0.58
CA GLY A 117 -2.91 1.62 1.81
C GLY A 117 -3.92 0.78 2.57
N ALA A 118 -5.16 1.26 2.73
CA ALA A 118 -6.22 0.52 3.41
C ALA A 118 -6.58 -0.79 2.67
N ILE A 119 -6.60 -0.79 1.34
CA ILE A 119 -6.83 -2.00 0.54
C ILE A 119 -5.67 -2.99 0.71
N ILE A 120 -4.42 -2.52 0.68
CA ILE A 120 -3.24 -3.35 0.97
C ILE A 120 -3.37 -4.01 2.35
N ARG A 121 -3.73 -3.24 3.38
CA ARG A 121 -3.95 -3.76 4.75
C ARG A 121 -5.02 -4.84 4.78
N THR A 122 -6.15 -4.60 4.13
CA THR A 122 -7.28 -5.54 4.12
C THR A 122 -6.96 -6.78 3.29
N ALA A 123 -6.25 -6.65 2.17
CA ALA A 123 -5.76 -7.77 1.38
C ALA A 123 -4.81 -8.66 2.20
N THR A 124 -3.87 -8.07 2.93
CA THR A 124 -3.00 -8.80 3.85
C THR A 124 -3.80 -9.53 4.92
N ALA A 125 -4.75 -8.84 5.56
CA ALA A 125 -5.55 -9.40 6.65
C ALA A 125 -6.52 -10.51 6.21
N SER A 126 -7.06 -10.41 4.99
CA SER A 126 -7.92 -11.44 4.40
C SER A 126 -7.13 -12.57 3.73
N GLY A 127 -5.79 -12.52 3.77
CA GLY A 127 -4.91 -13.60 3.31
C GLY A 127 -4.71 -13.64 1.80
N TYR A 128 -4.86 -12.52 1.10
CA TYR A 128 -4.32 -12.36 -0.25
C TYR A 128 -2.80 -12.19 -0.14
N LYS A 129 -2.07 -12.70 -1.14
CA LYS A 129 -0.60 -12.65 -1.14
C LYS A 129 -0.02 -11.58 -2.06
N THR A 130 -0.83 -11.11 -3.02
CA THR A 130 -0.38 -10.14 -4.02
C THR A 130 -1.45 -9.08 -4.30
N VAL A 131 -1.02 -7.82 -4.31
CA VAL A 131 -1.79 -6.67 -4.80
C VAL A 131 -1.07 -6.07 -6.00
N TYR A 132 -1.74 -6.04 -7.13
CA TYR A 132 -1.27 -5.38 -8.34
C TYR A 132 -1.85 -3.98 -8.40
N LEU A 133 -1.06 -3.03 -8.90
CA LEU A 133 -1.45 -1.64 -9.06
C LEU A 133 -1.13 -1.20 -10.48
N THR A 134 -2.12 -0.66 -11.18
CA THR A 134 -1.88 0.02 -12.45
C THR A 134 -0.99 1.26 -12.24
N ASN A 135 -0.38 1.76 -13.31
CA ASN A 135 0.53 2.91 -13.25
C ASN A 135 -0.17 4.18 -12.74
N GLU A 136 -1.47 4.27 -12.98
CA GLU A 136 -2.39 5.35 -12.66
C GLU A 136 -2.75 5.40 -11.16
N CYS A 137 -2.51 4.33 -10.41
CA CYS A 137 -2.76 4.30 -8.96
C CYS A 137 -1.86 5.26 -8.19
N ALA A 138 -2.34 5.74 -7.04
CA ALA A 138 -1.48 6.41 -6.06
C ALA A 138 -0.30 5.53 -5.63
N ASP A 139 0.85 6.14 -5.32
CA ASP A 139 2.05 5.41 -4.92
C ASP A 139 1.84 4.66 -3.59
N GLN A 140 1.99 3.33 -3.63
CA GLN A 140 1.86 2.46 -2.46
C GLN A 140 2.93 2.71 -1.39
N PHE A 141 4.05 3.35 -1.77
CA PHE A 141 5.13 3.73 -0.86
C PHE A 141 5.09 5.21 -0.46
N SER A 142 4.02 5.94 -0.81
CA SER A 142 3.80 7.28 -0.28
C SER A 142 3.59 7.23 1.24
N PRO A 143 3.98 8.27 2.00
CA PRO A 143 3.81 8.26 3.46
C PRO A 143 2.36 8.03 3.91
N LYS A 144 1.38 8.54 3.16
CA LYS A 144 -0.04 8.29 3.42
C LYS A 144 -0.43 6.82 3.22
N ALA A 145 0.00 6.20 2.11
CA ALA A 145 -0.29 4.80 1.82
C ALA A 145 0.39 3.85 2.82
N VAL A 146 1.66 4.09 3.14
CA VAL A 146 2.41 3.32 4.15
C VAL A 146 1.70 3.37 5.50
N ARG A 147 1.31 4.57 5.96
CA ARG A 147 0.58 4.75 7.22
C ARG A 147 -0.76 4.02 7.21
N ALA A 148 -1.56 4.17 6.16
CA ALA A 148 -2.87 3.51 6.05
C ALA A 148 -2.74 1.97 5.98
N SER A 149 -1.68 1.48 5.34
CA SER A 149 -1.42 0.03 5.21
C SER A 149 -0.98 -0.65 6.50
N MET A 150 -0.44 0.13 7.45
CA MET A 150 0.24 -0.38 8.63
C MET A 150 1.28 -1.46 8.23
N SER A 151 1.29 -2.60 8.92
CA SER A 151 2.13 -3.77 8.64
C SER A 151 1.92 -4.37 7.24
N GLY A 152 0.83 -4.02 6.55
CA GLY A 152 0.46 -4.59 5.26
C GLY A 152 1.55 -4.41 4.21
N VAL A 153 2.16 -3.23 4.13
CA VAL A 153 3.22 -2.90 3.15
C VAL A 153 4.47 -3.80 3.26
N PHE A 154 4.73 -4.39 4.43
CA PHE A 154 5.86 -5.31 4.62
C PHE A 154 5.51 -6.77 4.31
N ARG A 155 4.23 -7.12 4.34
CA ARG A 155 3.76 -8.51 4.42
C ARG A 155 3.16 -9.03 3.12
N ILE A 156 2.65 -8.14 2.27
CA ILE A 156 2.04 -8.50 0.99
C ILE A 156 2.91 -8.03 -0.17
N LYS A 157 2.98 -8.85 -1.22
CA LYS A 157 3.70 -8.47 -2.44
C LYS A 157 2.90 -7.41 -3.17
N THR A 158 3.48 -6.23 -3.38
CA THR A 158 2.91 -5.20 -4.27
C THR A 158 3.69 -5.14 -5.57
N LEU A 159 2.98 -5.06 -6.68
CA LEU A 159 3.53 -5.02 -8.03
C LEU A 159 2.84 -3.93 -8.83
N ARG A 160 3.61 -3.13 -9.57
CA ARG A 160 3.09 -2.02 -10.39
C ARG A 160 3.54 -2.14 -11.83
N ALA A 161 2.60 -2.01 -12.76
CA ALA A 161 2.84 -1.95 -14.20
C ALA A 161 1.59 -1.43 -14.94
N SER A 162 1.61 -1.35 -16.27
CA SER A 162 0.41 -1.01 -17.03
C SER A 162 -0.68 -2.07 -16.87
N ALA A 163 -1.95 -1.69 -17.04
CA ALA A 163 -3.06 -2.66 -17.00
C ALA A 163 -2.85 -3.82 -18.00
N GLU A 164 -2.29 -3.54 -19.17
CA GLU A 164 -1.99 -4.56 -20.18
C GLU A 164 -0.95 -5.58 -19.69
N GLU A 165 0.17 -5.13 -19.12
CA GLU A 165 1.21 -6.02 -18.60
C GLU A 165 0.69 -6.86 -17.42
N LEU A 166 -0.08 -6.24 -16.54
CA LEU A 166 -0.66 -6.91 -15.38
C LEU A 166 -1.67 -7.97 -15.79
N LEU A 167 -2.60 -7.65 -16.70
CA LEU A 167 -3.59 -8.62 -17.16
C LEU A 167 -2.97 -9.75 -18.02
N LYS A 168 -1.82 -9.54 -18.64
CA LYS A 168 -1.07 -10.61 -19.33
C LYS A 168 -0.52 -11.66 -18.36
N ILE A 169 -0.04 -11.25 -17.18
CA ILE A 169 0.53 -12.16 -16.18
C ILE A 169 -0.51 -12.72 -15.22
N ILE A 170 -1.63 -12.02 -15.03
CA ILE A 170 -2.75 -12.48 -14.22
C ILE A 170 -3.54 -13.51 -15.05
N ASN A 171 -3.11 -14.76 -14.98
CA ASN A 171 -3.79 -15.90 -15.62
C ASN A 171 -4.91 -16.46 -14.72
N LEU A 172 -5.80 -15.58 -14.25
CA LEU A 172 -6.91 -15.93 -13.37
C LEU A 172 -8.21 -15.30 -13.89
N PRO A 173 -9.38 -15.88 -13.58
CA PRO A 173 -10.66 -15.24 -13.85
C PRO A 173 -10.73 -13.86 -13.18
N ILE A 174 -11.11 -12.85 -13.96
CA ILE A 174 -11.20 -11.45 -13.54
C ILE A 174 -12.62 -11.17 -13.05
N ILE A 175 -12.73 -10.69 -11.81
CA ILE A 175 -13.96 -10.22 -11.19
C ILE A 175 -13.83 -8.72 -11.02
N VAL A 176 -14.66 -7.95 -11.72
CA VAL A 176 -14.69 -6.48 -11.56
C VAL A 176 -15.80 -6.08 -10.59
N ALA A 177 -15.49 -5.14 -9.71
CA ALA A 177 -16.47 -4.51 -8.83
C ALA A 177 -17.21 -3.40 -9.58
N ASP A 178 -18.52 -3.56 -9.79
CA ASP A 178 -19.37 -2.56 -10.45
C ASP A 178 -20.82 -2.70 -9.97
N MET A 179 -21.55 -1.59 -9.96
CA MET A 179 -22.96 -1.54 -9.53
C MET A 179 -23.89 -2.39 -10.41
N ASN A 180 -23.53 -2.62 -11.67
CA ASN A 180 -24.31 -3.44 -12.61
C ASN A 180 -23.95 -4.93 -12.58
N GLY A 181 -23.30 -5.38 -11.49
CA GLY A 181 -22.90 -6.77 -11.30
C GLY A 181 -23.93 -7.64 -10.59
N GLU A 182 -23.66 -8.95 -10.56
CA GLU A 182 -24.38 -9.90 -9.71
C GLU A 182 -24.14 -9.57 -8.24
N ASN A 183 -25.17 -9.73 -7.40
CA ASN A 183 -25.07 -9.48 -5.97
C ASN A 183 -23.97 -10.34 -5.34
N LEU A 184 -22.99 -9.71 -4.68
CA LEU A 184 -21.88 -10.36 -3.97
C LEU A 184 -22.32 -11.51 -3.07
N PHE A 185 -23.45 -11.37 -2.38
CA PHE A 185 -23.88 -12.36 -1.40
C PHE A 185 -24.45 -13.62 -2.07
N ASP A 186 -25.02 -13.47 -3.26
CA ASP A 186 -25.56 -14.56 -4.07
C ASP A 186 -24.51 -15.18 -4.99
N PHE A 187 -23.50 -14.39 -5.37
CA PHE A 187 -22.40 -14.83 -6.22
C PHE A 187 -21.50 -15.85 -5.51
N ASN A 188 -21.12 -16.89 -6.24
CA ASN A 188 -20.22 -17.93 -5.75
C ASN A 188 -19.21 -18.35 -6.82
N LYS A 189 -17.95 -17.99 -6.62
CA LYS A 189 -16.83 -18.39 -7.47
C LYS A 189 -15.93 -19.36 -6.72
N LYS A 190 -15.80 -20.58 -7.26
CA LYS A 190 -14.83 -21.57 -6.78
C LYS A 190 -13.45 -21.34 -7.40
N GLY A 191 -12.41 -21.57 -6.60
CA GLY A 191 -11.01 -21.45 -7.02
C GLY A 191 -10.54 -20.01 -7.21
N ASP A 192 -9.25 -19.86 -7.51
CA ASP A 192 -8.58 -18.56 -7.53
C ASP A 192 -9.18 -17.58 -8.56
N PHE A 193 -9.05 -16.29 -8.24
CA PHE A 193 -9.55 -15.18 -9.04
C PHE A 193 -8.71 -13.91 -8.84
N CYS A 194 -8.84 -12.96 -9.77
CA CYS A 194 -8.36 -11.60 -9.60
C CYS A 194 -9.54 -10.66 -9.34
N LEU A 195 -9.58 -10.06 -8.14
CA LEU A 195 -10.57 -9.02 -7.82
C LEU A 195 -10.04 -7.66 -8.24
N VAL A 196 -10.79 -6.96 -9.09
CA VAL A 196 -10.44 -5.62 -9.56
C VAL A 196 -11.24 -4.56 -8.82
N ILE A 197 -10.54 -3.59 -8.25
CA ILE A 197 -11.11 -2.39 -7.63
C ILE A 197 -10.74 -1.18 -8.49
N GLY A 198 -11.74 -0.46 -8.98
CA GLY A 198 -11.57 0.70 -9.85
C GLY A 198 -11.31 2.01 -9.13
N ASN A 199 -11.09 3.06 -9.92
CA ASN A 199 -10.95 4.44 -9.46
C ASN A 199 -12.23 4.92 -8.76
N GLU A 200 -12.06 5.81 -7.77
CA GLU A 200 -13.16 6.34 -6.95
C GLU A 200 -14.22 7.12 -7.74
N GLY A 201 -13.84 7.77 -8.85
CA GLY A 201 -14.76 8.56 -9.68
C GLY A 201 -15.15 7.87 -10.99
N HIS A 202 -14.20 7.20 -11.65
CA HIS A 202 -14.41 6.63 -12.98
C HIS A 202 -14.69 5.12 -12.95
N GLY A 203 -14.58 4.48 -11.80
CA GLY A 203 -14.67 3.02 -11.69
C GLY A 203 -13.52 2.32 -12.42
N VAL A 204 -13.80 1.10 -12.88
CA VAL A 204 -12.85 0.28 -13.65
C VAL A 204 -12.78 0.77 -15.08
N SER A 205 -11.56 0.87 -15.62
CA SER A 205 -11.30 1.28 -17.00
C SER A 205 -11.95 0.36 -18.03
N ASP A 206 -12.29 0.91 -19.21
CA ASP A 206 -12.88 0.12 -20.30
C ASP A 206 -11.99 -1.06 -20.73
N PHE A 207 -10.67 -0.89 -20.65
CA PHE A 207 -9.72 -1.94 -20.97
C PHE A 207 -9.88 -3.14 -20.04
N VAL A 208 -9.91 -2.91 -18.72
CA VAL A 208 -10.06 -3.97 -17.73
C VAL A 208 -11.48 -4.54 -17.75
N ARG A 209 -12.50 -3.68 -17.91
CA ARG A 209 -13.91 -4.09 -18.02
C ARG A 209 -14.15 -5.08 -19.17
N LYS A 210 -13.54 -4.85 -20.34
CA LYS A 210 -13.61 -5.76 -21.50
C LYS A 210 -12.93 -7.12 -21.27
N LYS A 211 -12.09 -7.23 -20.25
CA LYS A 211 -11.42 -8.48 -19.85
C LYS A 211 -12.11 -9.19 -18.69
N ALA A 212 -13.12 -8.57 -18.08
CA ALA A 212 -13.85 -9.14 -16.96
C ALA A 212 -14.53 -10.46 -17.36
N ASN A 213 -14.36 -11.48 -16.54
CA ASN A 213 -15.16 -12.71 -16.64
C ASN A 213 -16.47 -12.58 -15.86
N TYR A 214 -16.43 -11.83 -14.76
CA TYR A 214 -17.57 -11.60 -13.88
C TYR A 214 -17.61 -10.14 -13.44
N THR A 215 -18.80 -9.65 -13.21
CA THR A 215 -19.05 -8.34 -12.60
C THR A 215 -19.85 -8.58 -11.33
N VAL A 216 -19.39 -8.07 -10.19
CA VAL A 216 -20.02 -8.26 -8.88
C VAL A 216 -20.35 -6.91 -8.27
N SER A 217 -21.55 -6.78 -7.70
CA SER A 217 -22.04 -5.59 -7.03
C SER A 217 -22.20 -5.84 -5.52
N ILE A 218 -22.01 -4.78 -4.74
CA ILE A 218 -22.45 -4.75 -3.35
C ILE A 218 -23.85 -4.12 -3.37
N PRO A 219 -24.89 -4.79 -2.83
CA PRO A 219 -26.22 -4.20 -2.74
C PRO A 219 -26.18 -2.86 -1.99
N MET A 220 -26.79 -1.85 -2.59
CA MET A 220 -26.93 -0.52 -1.98
C MET A 220 -28.40 -0.24 -1.67
N GLU A 221 -28.64 0.46 -0.57
CA GLU A 221 -29.96 0.92 -0.16
C GLU A 221 -29.99 2.46 -0.06
N ASN A 222 -31.19 3.02 0.10
CA ASN A 222 -31.40 4.45 0.37
C ASN A 222 -30.84 5.39 -0.71
N GLY A 223 -30.78 4.93 -1.97
CA GLY A 223 -30.31 5.74 -3.09
C GLY A 223 -28.79 5.98 -3.12
N MET A 224 -28.01 5.22 -2.33
CA MET A 224 -26.56 5.29 -2.40
C MET A 224 -26.03 4.65 -3.68
N GLU A 225 -25.14 5.35 -4.37
CA GLU A 225 -24.61 4.92 -5.67
C GLU A 225 -23.20 4.32 -5.59
N SER A 226 -22.53 4.46 -4.44
CA SER A 226 -21.20 3.89 -4.21
C SER A 226 -20.82 3.84 -2.72
N LEU A 227 -19.77 3.07 -2.44
CA LEU A 227 -19.04 3.09 -1.18
C LEU A 227 -17.61 3.54 -1.43
N ASN A 228 -16.93 3.96 -0.37
CA ASN A 228 -15.48 4.19 -0.41
C ASN A 228 -14.76 2.93 -0.96
N ALA A 229 -13.78 3.13 -1.85
CA ALA A 229 -13.08 2.05 -2.54
C ALA A 229 -12.47 1.01 -1.59
N ALA A 230 -11.88 1.43 -0.47
CA ALA A 230 -11.31 0.51 0.51
C ALA A 230 -12.37 -0.28 1.28
N VAL A 231 -13.53 0.33 1.55
CA VAL A 231 -14.68 -0.35 2.16
C VAL A 231 -15.23 -1.41 1.20
N SER A 232 -15.47 -1.04 -0.06
CA SER A 232 -15.92 -1.97 -1.10
C SER A 232 -14.96 -3.14 -1.26
N ALA A 233 -13.66 -2.85 -1.38
CA ALA A 233 -12.64 -3.87 -1.50
C ALA A 233 -12.65 -4.84 -0.33
N GLY A 234 -12.83 -4.35 0.91
CA GLY A 234 -12.92 -5.20 2.09
C GLY A 234 -14.13 -6.13 2.07
N LEU A 235 -15.32 -5.60 1.78
CA LEU A 235 -16.54 -6.40 1.66
C LEU A 235 -16.40 -7.48 0.58
N LEU A 236 -15.90 -7.12 -0.60
CA LEU A 236 -15.68 -8.05 -1.70
C LEU A 236 -14.63 -9.10 -1.37
N MET A 237 -13.50 -8.71 -0.77
CA MET A 237 -12.42 -9.65 -0.42
C MET A 237 -12.90 -10.72 0.57
N TYR A 238 -13.67 -10.35 1.59
CA TYR A 238 -14.24 -11.29 2.56
C TYR A 238 -15.45 -12.05 2.00
N GLY A 239 -16.30 -11.40 1.21
CA GLY A 239 -17.49 -12.02 0.62
C GLY A 239 -17.17 -13.05 -0.47
N LEU A 240 -16.07 -12.87 -1.21
CA LEU A 240 -15.64 -13.78 -2.28
C LEU A 240 -14.74 -14.92 -1.78
N LYS A 241 -14.07 -14.77 -0.63
CA LYS A 241 -13.39 -15.87 0.05
C LYS A 241 -14.40 -16.69 0.86
N LYS A 242 -15.21 -17.50 0.16
CA LYS A 242 -16.07 -18.53 0.75
C LYS A 242 -15.39 -19.89 0.71
#